data_AF-G1UY26-F1
#
_entry.id   AF-G1UY26-F1
#
_cell.length_a   1.000
_cell.length_b   1.000
_cell.length_c   1.000
_cell.angle_alpha   90.00
_cell.angle_beta   90.00
_cell.angle_gamma   90.00
#
_symmetry.space_group_name_H-M   'P 1'
#
loop_
_entity.id
_entity.type
_entity.pdbx_description
1 polymer ?
#
loop_
_entity_poly.entity_id
_entity_poly.type
_entity_poly.pdbx_seq_one_letter_code
_entity_poly.pdbx_strand_id
1 'polypeptide(L)' 'MSKVIKAIHETVVNGKMPSKAIASAIGKPYSTLLRETNPLDPGAKLGVETFMDIIETTGDSTPLNVMVRELGYRLAPVD' A
#
# COMPACT_ATOMS: atom_id res chain seq x y z
N MET A 1 -4.58 5.44 14.50
CA MET A 1 -4.75 4.94 13.12
C MET A 1 -3.41 4.99 12.41
N SER A 2 -2.93 3.88 11.85
CA SER A 2 -1.59 3.78 11.26
C SER A 2 -1.42 4.73 10.07
N LYS A 3 -0.37 5.56 10.06
CA LYS A 3 -0.03 6.43 8.92
C LYS A 3 0.36 5.62 7.69
N VAL A 4 0.96 4.44 7.90
CA VAL A 4 1.35 3.52 6.82
C VAL A 4 0.14 2.97 6.09
N ILE A 5 -0.88 2.51 6.82
CA ILE A 5 -2.11 1.99 6.22
C ILE A 5 -2.86 3.09 5.46
N LYS A 6 -2.88 4.32 5.98
CA LYS A 6 -3.43 5.47 5.24
C LYS A 6 -2.69 5.73 3.94
N ALA A 7 -1.35 5.71 3.96
CA ALA A 7 -0.54 5.93 2.77
C ALA A 7 -0.79 4.85 1.71
N ILE A 8 -0.86 3.57 2.11
CA ILE A 8 -1.22 2.48 1.18
C ILE A 8 -2.60 2.69 0.58
N HIS A 9 -3.59 2.99 1.41
CA HIS A 9 -4.95 3.22 0.93
C HIS A 9 -5.00 4.33 -0.11
N GLU A 10 -4.30 5.43 0.16
CA GLU A 10 -4.22 6.58 -0.75
C GLU A 10 -3.53 6.22 -2.06
N THR A 11 -2.42 5.47 -2.02
CA THR A 11 -1.74 4.96 -3.22
C THR A 11 -2.68 4.06 -4.05
N VAL A 12 -3.51 3.23 -3.41
CA VAL A 12 -4.44 2.34 -4.11
C VAL A 12 -5.64 3.09 -4.69
N VAL A 13 -6.24 4.02 -3.96
CA VAL A 13 -7.52 4.65 -4.34
C VAL A 13 -7.31 5.91 -5.19
N ASN A 14 -6.30 6.70 -4.87
CA ASN A 14 -6.06 8.03 -5.46
C ASN A 14 -4.70 8.12 -6.19
N GLY A 15 -3.94 7.02 -6.25
CA GLY A 15 -2.69 6.95 -6.99
C GLY A 15 -2.86 7.02 -8.51
N LYS A 16 -1.73 7.00 -9.21
CA LYS A 16 -1.68 7.12 -10.68
C LYS A 16 -2.26 5.92 -11.41
N MET A 17 -2.25 4.74 -10.78
CA MET A 17 -2.77 3.51 -11.36
C MET A 17 -4.19 3.25 -10.83
N PRO A 18 -5.17 2.93 -11.69
CA PRO A 18 -6.51 2.60 -11.23
C PRO A 18 -6.50 1.38 -10.30
N SER A 19 -7.22 1.47 -9.19
CA SER A 19 -7.31 0.42 -8.16
C SER A 19 -7.69 -0.97 -8.70
N LYS A 20 -8.55 -1.03 -9.73
CA LYS A 20 -8.88 -2.29 -10.43
C LYS A 20 -7.69 -2.88 -11.20
N ALA A 21 -6.87 -2.04 -11.81
CA ALA A 21 -5.67 -2.47 -12.52
C ALA A 21 -4.61 -2.97 -11.52
N ILE A 22 -4.45 -2.29 -10.38
CA ILE A 22 -3.60 -2.75 -9.28
C ILE A 22 -4.05 -4.14 -8.80
N ALA A 23 -5.34 -4.31 -8.49
CA ALA A 23 -5.88 -5.59 -8.05
C ALA A 23 -5.64 -6.72 -9.07
N SER A 24 -5.83 -6.43 -10.37
CA SER A 24 -5.57 -7.38 -11.44
C SER A 24 -4.09 -7.75 -11.54
N ALA A 25 -3.17 -6.79 -11.42
CA ALA A 25 -1.73 -7.03 -11.52
C ALA A 25 -1.20 -7.84 -10.33
N ILE A 26 -1.73 -7.59 -9.13
CA ILE A 26 -1.41 -8.34 -7.90
C ILE A 26 -2.08 -9.72 -7.90
N GLY A 27 -3.05 -9.98 -8.79
CA GLY A 27 -3.79 -11.25 -8.83
C GLY A 27 -4.79 -11.43 -7.69
N LYS A 28 -5.31 -10.32 -7.13
CA LYS A 28 -6.25 -10.33 -6.00
C LYS A 28 -7.63 -9.81 -6.42
N PRO A 29 -8.74 -10.32 -5.84
CA PRO A 29 -10.06 -9.72 -6.06
C PRO A 29 -10.07 -8.24 -5.64
N TYR A 30 -10.67 -7.40 -6.48
CA TYR A 30 -10.73 -5.95 -6.27
C TYR A 30 -11.33 -5.55 -4.91
N SER A 31 -12.44 -6.17 -4.51
CA SER A 31 -13.10 -5.91 -3.23
C SER A 31 -12.23 -6.31 -2.04
N THR A 32 -11.48 -7.40 -2.17
CA THR A 32 -10.53 -7.85 -1.14
C THR A 32 -9.40 -6.84 -0.97
N LEU A 33 -8.79 -6.37 -2.07
CA LEU A 33 -7.73 -5.35 -2.00
C LEU A 33 -8.23 -4.05 -1.34
N LEU A 34 -9.41 -3.56 -1.73
CA LEU A 34 -9.97 -2.35 -1.12
C LEU A 34 -10.26 -2.53 0.37
N ARG A 35 -10.77 -3.69 0.78
CA ARG A 35 -11.05 -3.96 2.19
C ARG A 35 -9.77 -4.06 3.01
N GLU A 36 -8.78 -4.83 2.55
CA GLU A 36 -7.50 -5.03 3.23
C GLU A 36 -6.72 -3.72 3.44
N THR A 37 -6.89 -2.76 2.54
CA THR A 37 -6.23 -1.45 2.60
C THR A 37 -7.07 -0.37 3.28
N ASN A 38 -8.35 -0.62 3.59
CA ASN A 38 -9.25 0.40 4.15
C ASN A 38 -8.87 0.73 5.61
N PRO A 39 -8.45 1.97 5.92
CA PRO A 39 -8.08 2.36 7.28
C PRO A 39 -9.26 2.43 8.26
N LEU A 40 -10.50 2.35 7.76
CA LEU A 40 -11.74 2.41 8.54
C LEU A 40 -12.35 1.03 8.82
N ASP A 41 -11.82 -0.06 8.27
CA ASP A 41 -12.22 -1.43 8.62
C ASP A 41 -11.22 -2.02 9.64
N PRO A 42 -11.51 -1.96 10.96
CA PRO A 42 -10.58 -2.43 11.99
C PRO A 42 -10.39 -3.96 11.98
N GLY A 43 -11.27 -4.71 11.31
CA GLY A 43 -11.14 -6.16 11.14
C GLY A 43 -10.26 -6.56 9.95
N ALA A 44 -9.96 -5.63 9.06
CA ALA A 44 -9.11 -5.87 7.90
C ALA A 44 -7.62 -5.86 8.29
N LYS A 45 -6.85 -6.71 7.63
CA LYS A 45 -5.40 -6.81 7.79
C LYS A 45 -4.74 -6.79 6.42
N LEU A 46 -3.76 -5.92 6.25
CA LEU A 46 -2.90 -5.92 5.08
C LEU A 46 -1.72 -6.85 5.33
N GLY A 47 -1.57 -7.87 4.48
CA GLY A 47 -0.38 -8.73 4.48
C GLY A 47 0.85 -7.99 3.95
N VAL A 48 2.04 -8.37 4.42
CA VAL A 48 3.30 -7.74 3.99
C VAL A 48 3.59 -7.97 2.51
N GLU A 49 3.23 -9.13 1.97
CA GLU A 49 3.37 -9.44 0.53
C GLU A 49 2.52 -8.47 -0.30
N THR A 50 1.22 -8.36 0.00
CA THR A 50 0.33 -7.38 -0.67
C THR A 50 0.85 -5.94 -0.52
N PHE A 51 1.42 -5.58 0.62
CA PHE A 51 2.03 -4.26 0.82
C PHE A 51 3.17 -4.01 -0.17
N MET A 52 4.08 -4.98 -0.33
CA MET A 52 5.19 -4.89 -1.28
C MET A 52 4.70 -4.91 -2.73
N ASP A 53 3.77 -5.79 -3.06
CA ASP A 53 3.20 -5.89 -4.40
C ASP A 53 2.56 -4.58 -4.87
N ILE A 54 1.88 -3.85 -3.96
CA ILE A 54 1.32 -2.51 -4.26
C ILE A 54 2.44 -1.53 -4.62
N ILE A 55 3.52 -1.49 -3.85
CA ILE A 55 4.65 -0.58 -4.09
C ILE A 55 5.33 -0.91 -5.43
N GLU A 56 5.58 -2.18 -5.70
CA GLU A 56 6.23 -2.63 -6.94
C GLU A 56 5.35 -2.37 -8.16
N THR A 57 4.06 -2.73 -8.07
CA THR A 57 3.08 -2.56 -9.18
C THR A 57 2.86 -1.09 -9.52
N THR A 58 2.80 -0.21 -8.51
CA THR A 58 2.52 1.21 -8.72
C THR A 58 3.78 2.04 -8.95
N GLY A 59 4.94 1.53 -8.56
CA GLY A 59 6.19 2.29 -8.46
C GLY A 59 6.15 3.41 -7.41
N ASP A 60 5.11 3.48 -6.58
CA ASP A 60 4.96 4.51 -5.56
C ASP A 60 5.57 4.05 -4.24
N SER A 61 6.77 4.54 -3.94
CA SER A 61 7.48 4.26 -2.70
C SER A 61 6.99 5.08 -1.50
N THR A 62 5.96 5.93 -1.66
CA THR A 62 5.42 6.76 -0.57
C THR A 62 5.05 5.96 0.68
N PRO A 63 4.34 4.81 0.59
CA PRO A 63 4.00 4.02 1.77
C PRO A 63 5.22 3.48 2.52
N LEU A 64 6.24 3.04 1.78
CA LEU A 64 7.51 2.57 2.33
C LEU A 64 8.27 3.72 3.03
N ASN A 65 8.31 4.90 2.39
CA ASN A 65 8.95 6.09 2.98
C ASN A 65 8.25 6.54 4.27
N VAL A 66 6.91 6.47 4.31
CA VAL A 66 6.14 6.73 5.55
C VAL A 66 6.50 5.72 6.63
N MET A 67 6.57 4.42 6.29
CA MET A 67 6.91 3.37 7.25
C MET A 67 8.29 3.59 7.88
N VAL A 68 9.32 3.82 7.08
CA VAL A 68 10.68 3.99 7.65
C VAL A 68 10.79 5.26 8.50
N ARG A 69 10.09 6.34 8.13
CA ARG A 69 10.08 7.60 8.90
C ARG A 69 9.41 7.43 10.26
N GLU A 70 8.30 6.69 10.33
CA GLU A 70 7.64 6.37 11.61
C GLU A 70 8.57 5.55 12.54
N LEU A 71 9.53 4.83 11.97
CA LEU A 71 10.53 4.04 12.71
C LEU A 71 11.83 4.83 13.00
N GLY A 72 11.92 6.10 12.61
CA GLY A 72 13.13 6.92 12.79
C GLY A 72 14.24 6.66 11.77
N TYR A 73 13.94 5.96 10.67
CA TYR A 73 14.85 5.68 9.57
C TYR A 73 14.55 6.53 8.33
N ARG A 74 15.42 6.44 7.33
CA ARG A 74 15.25 7.03 6.00
C ARG A 74 15.50 5.98 4.93
N LEU A 75 14.78 6.07 3.82
CA LEU A 75 15.11 5.30 2.61
C LEU A 75 16.38 5.86 1.99
N ALA A 76 17.28 4.98 1.60
CA ALA A 76 18.44 5.27 0.78
C ALA A 76 18.38 4.36 -0.45
N PRO A 77 18.83 4.84 -1.63
CA PRO A 77 19.04 3.98 -2.78
C PRO A 77 19.97 2.83 -2.42
N VAL A 78 19.76 1.68 -3.06
CA VAL A 78 20.80 0.66 -3.14
C VAL A 78 21.87 1.18 -4.09
N ASP A 79 23.14 0.98 -3.73
CA ASP A 79 24.32 1.46 -4.48
C ASP A 79 24.27 1.15 -5.98
#